data_AF-A0A2N5E203-F1
#
_entry.id   AF-A0A2N5E203-F1
#
_cell.length_a   1.000
_cell.length_b   1.000
_cell.length_c   1.000
_cell.angle_alpha   90.00
_cell.angle_beta   90.00
_cell.angle_gamma   90.00
#
_symmetry.space_group_name_H-M   'P 1'
#
loop_
_entity.id
_entity.type
_entity.pdbx_description
1 polymer ?
#
loop_
_entity_poly.entity_id
_entity_poly.type
_entity_poly.pdbx_seq_one_letter_code
_entity_poly.pdbx_strand_id
1 'polypeptide(L)'
;MNVLKFLYLILLLSASSHAGERGYIVFIWSDDESKKIFSNYRNEHADFINNRQCWKMRMGNGIDIAYTNLIPEGLGKDLVENALSGNEKSISKVQSILEEYNDENIDHGFDGMLSLEMEGDIMSVFSLPTKKLIKPLKFTANITTNKTEKLDKLLCESLSYFDSYFSP
;
A
#
# COMPACT_ATOMS: atom_id res chain seq x y z
N MET A 1 -6.81 -55.19 13.78
CA MET A 1 -7.71 -54.05 13.47
C MET A 1 -6.98 -52.75 13.84
N ASN A 2 -6.00 -52.32 13.03
CA ASN A 2 -5.09 -51.21 13.37
C ASN A 2 -4.76 -50.30 12.17
N VAL A 3 -5.55 -50.35 11.09
CA VAL A 3 -5.33 -49.51 9.90
C VAL A 3 -6.03 -48.15 10.03
N LEU A 4 -7.09 -48.07 10.85
CA LEU A 4 -7.90 -46.85 10.99
C LEU A 4 -7.23 -45.73 11.80
N LYS A 5 -6.28 -46.05 12.69
CA LYS A 5 -5.58 -45.05 13.51
C LYS A 5 -4.47 -44.30 12.75
N PHE A 6 -3.93 -44.87 11.68
CA PHE A 6 -2.85 -44.25 10.92
C PHE A 6 -3.34 -43.19 9.92
N LEU A 7 -4.59 -43.30 9.46
CA LEU A 7 -5.19 -42.36 8.50
C LEU A 7 -5.52 -40.99 9.10
N TYR A 8 -5.75 -40.90 10.42
CA TYR A 8 -5.99 -39.61 11.10
C TYR A 8 -4.73 -38.76 11.27
N LEU A 9 -3.53 -39.36 11.24
CA LEU A 9 -2.28 -38.64 11.45
C LEU A 9 -1.80 -37.90 10.17
N ILE A 10 -2.20 -38.38 8.99
CA ILE A 10 -1.80 -37.81 7.70
C ILE A 10 -2.64 -36.58 7.32
N LEU A 11 -3.90 -36.51 7.80
CA LEU A 11 -4.80 -35.37 7.57
C LEU A 11 -4.46 -34.13 8.42
N LEU A 12 -3.65 -34.27 9.48
CA LEU A 12 -3.22 -33.14 10.32
C LEU A 12 -1.94 -32.45 9.83
N LEU A 13 -1.24 -33.02 8.82
CA LEU A 13 0.04 -32.50 8.33
C LEU A 13 -0.05 -31.78 6.98
N SER A 14 -1.24 -31.64 6.39
CA SER A 14 -1.43 -31.10 5.04
C SER A 14 -2.05 -29.70 4.97
N ALA A 15 -2.31 -29.05 6.11
CA ALA A 15 -2.70 -27.64 6.14
C ALA A 15 -1.49 -26.73 6.34
N SER A 16 -0.46 -26.86 5.49
CA SER A 16 0.43 -25.73 5.24
C SER A 16 -0.34 -24.77 4.34
N SER A 17 -1.25 -23.97 4.91
CA SER A 17 -1.73 -22.80 4.18
C SER A 17 -0.48 -21.98 3.89
N HIS A 18 -0.07 -21.93 2.62
CA HIS A 18 0.76 -20.84 2.14
C HIS A 18 -0.10 -19.60 2.37
N ALA A 19 0.06 -18.99 3.54
CA ALA A 19 -0.49 -17.68 3.80
C ALA A 19 0.14 -16.79 2.73
N GLY A 20 -0.70 -16.29 1.81
CA GLY A 20 -0.28 -15.36 0.79
C GLY A 20 0.51 -14.22 1.42
N GLU A 21 1.47 -13.68 0.68
CA GLU A 21 2.23 -12.52 1.13
C GLU A 21 1.25 -11.40 1.51
N ARG A 22 1.36 -10.90 2.75
CA ARG A 22 0.41 -9.93 3.33
C ARG A 22 0.78 -8.52 2.92
N GLY A 23 1.05 -8.20 1.66
CA GLY A 23 1.43 -6.83 1.31
C GLY A 23 0.27 -6.00 0.76
N TYR A 24 0.38 -4.68 0.91
CA TYR A 24 -0.59 -3.74 0.33
C TYR A 24 -0.37 -3.60 -1.18
N ILE A 25 -1.45 -3.50 -1.92
CA ILE A 25 -1.50 -3.17 -3.35
C ILE A 25 -1.89 -1.70 -3.47
N VAL A 26 -0.97 -0.84 -3.90
CA VAL A 26 -1.19 0.61 -3.93
C VAL A 26 -0.99 1.23 -5.29
N PHE A 27 -1.79 2.25 -5.58
CA PHE A 27 -1.54 3.20 -6.66
C PHE A 27 -0.71 4.39 -6.13
N ILE A 28 0.35 4.77 -6.85
CA ILE A 28 1.25 5.85 -6.47
C ILE A 28 0.99 7.07 -7.36
N TRP A 29 0.43 8.13 -6.78
CA TRP A 29 0.31 9.44 -7.41
C TRP A 29 1.48 10.33 -6.98
N SER A 30 2.28 10.84 -7.91
CA SER A 30 3.47 11.62 -7.53
C SER A 30 4.00 12.46 -8.69
N ASP A 31 4.70 13.54 -8.34
CA ASP A 31 5.61 14.22 -9.25
C ASP A 31 6.83 13.33 -9.61
N ASP A 32 7.59 13.73 -10.63
CA ASP A 32 8.73 12.94 -11.13
C ASP A 32 9.86 12.76 -10.11
N GLU A 33 10.10 13.74 -9.25
CA GLU A 33 11.14 13.68 -8.23
C GLU A 33 10.76 12.69 -7.13
N SER A 34 9.56 12.84 -6.57
CA SER A 34 8.98 11.95 -5.56
C SER A 34 8.89 10.51 -6.06
N LYS A 35 8.49 10.32 -7.33
CA LYS A 35 8.46 9.01 -7.98
C LYS A 35 9.84 8.37 -8.04
N LYS A 36 10.87 9.13 -8.44
CA LYS A 36 12.25 8.64 -8.51
C LYS A 36 12.77 8.22 -7.14
N ILE A 37 12.48 8.99 -6.10
CA ILE A 37 12.86 8.67 -4.72
C ILE A 37 12.20 7.36 -4.28
N PHE A 38 10.89 7.21 -4.53
CA PHE A 38 10.15 5.98 -4.22
C PHE A 38 10.68 4.77 -4.99
N SER A 39 10.95 4.91 -6.29
CA SER A 39 11.51 3.83 -7.11
C SER A 39 12.89 3.39 -6.63
N ASN A 40 13.76 4.32 -6.23
CA ASN A 40 15.06 3.97 -5.66
C ASN A 40 14.91 3.18 -4.35
N TYR A 41 14.01 3.63 -3.46
CA TYR A 41 13.68 2.90 -2.24
C TYR A 41 13.23 1.46 -2.54
N ARG A 42 12.32 1.27 -3.49
CA ARG A 42 11.82 -0.05 -3.90
C ARG A 42 12.92 -0.96 -4.47
N ASN A 43 13.83 -0.40 -5.27
CA ASN A 43 14.90 -1.17 -5.91
C ASN A 43 16.02 -1.56 -4.94
N GLU A 44 16.32 -0.71 -3.97
CA GLU A 44 17.41 -0.95 -3.01
C GLU A 44 16.99 -1.90 -1.86
N HIS A 45 15.69 -1.97 -1.55
CA HIS A 45 15.18 -2.66 -0.36
C HIS A 45 13.91 -3.47 -0.66
N ALA A 46 14.08 -4.60 -1.35
CA ALA A 46 12.98 -5.55 -1.59
C ALA A 46 12.40 -6.12 -0.27
N ASP A 47 13.26 -6.28 0.75
CA ASP A 47 12.84 -6.69 2.08
C ASP A 47 12.72 -5.43 2.96
N PHE A 48 11.50 -5.12 3.44
CA PHE A 48 11.12 -3.99 4.31
C PHE A 48 11.79 -4.00 5.70
N ILE A 49 13.12 -4.05 5.73
CA ILE A 49 13.93 -4.48 6.88
C ILE A 49 14.23 -3.33 7.84
N ASN A 50 14.26 -2.08 7.36
CA ASN A 50 14.77 -0.97 8.18
C ASN A 50 13.82 -0.62 9.33
N ASN A 51 12.49 -0.69 9.13
CA ASN A 51 11.49 -0.43 10.17
C ASN A 51 10.61 -1.64 10.47
N ARG A 52 11.20 -2.84 10.64
CA ARG A 52 10.46 -4.07 11.00
C ARG A 52 9.47 -3.89 12.15
N GLN A 53 9.79 -3.06 13.16
CA GLN A 53 8.88 -2.81 14.27
C GLN A 53 7.60 -2.08 13.83
N CYS A 54 7.72 -1.12 12.92
CA CYS A 54 6.57 -0.43 12.35
C CYS A 54 5.70 -1.41 11.55
N TRP A 55 6.32 -2.17 10.63
CA TRP A 55 5.61 -3.13 9.78
C TRP A 55 4.95 -4.27 10.57
N LYS A 56 5.52 -4.68 11.71
CA LYS A 56 4.88 -5.64 12.62
C LYS A 56 3.57 -5.15 13.24
N MET A 57 3.37 -3.84 13.33
CA MET A 57 2.11 -3.26 13.81
C MET A 57 1.07 -3.10 12.71
N ARG A 58 1.44 -3.36 11.46
CA ARG A 58 0.56 -3.23 10.29
C ARG A 58 -0.15 -4.54 10.01
N MET A 59 -1.33 -4.43 9.40
CA MET A 59 -2.08 -5.58 8.90
C MET A 59 -1.39 -6.24 7.70
N GLY A 60 -0.75 -5.43 6.85
CA GLY A 60 0.18 -5.88 5.85
C GLY A 60 1.64 -5.79 6.30
N ASN A 61 2.53 -6.61 5.74
CA ASN A 61 3.95 -6.69 6.09
C ASN A 61 4.86 -5.80 5.22
N GLY A 62 4.27 -5.06 4.26
CA GLY A 62 4.97 -4.21 3.30
C GLY A 62 4.03 -3.77 2.18
N ILE A 63 4.56 -3.05 1.19
CA ILE A 63 3.85 -2.78 -0.06
C ILE A 63 4.22 -3.90 -1.03
N ASP A 64 3.30 -4.81 -1.34
CA ASP A 64 3.58 -5.90 -2.28
C ASP A 64 3.71 -5.31 -3.70
N ILE A 65 2.61 -4.73 -4.19
CA ILE A 65 2.52 -4.17 -5.53
C ILE A 65 2.32 -2.66 -5.48
N ALA A 66 3.09 -1.93 -6.28
CA ALA A 66 3.01 -0.47 -6.38
C ALA A 66 2.97 -0.02 -7.84
N TYR A 67 1.85 0.58 -8.25
CA TYR A 67 1.67 1.11 -9.60
C TYR A 67 2.13 2.57 -9.64
N THR A 68 3.24 2.84 -10.32
CA THR A 68 3.85 4.18 -10.38
C THR A 68 3.73 4.87 -11.74
N ASN A 69 3.50 4.10 -12.81
CA ASN A 69 3.56 4.60 -14.18
C ASN A 69 2.24 4.47 -14.96
N LEU A 70 1.35 3.59 -14.52
CA LEU A 70 0.05 3.37 -15.15
C LEU A 70 -1.01 4.12 -14.36
N ILE A 71 -1.67 5.08 -15.00
CA ILE A 71 -2.77 5.83 -14.41
C ILE A 71 -4.07 5.11 -14.80
N PRO A 72 -4.88 4.62 -13.83
CA PRO A 72 -6.18 4.04 -14.10
C PRO A 72 -7.08 4.96 -14.93
N GLU A 73 -7.87 4.38 -15.84
CA GLU A 73 -8.79 5.16 -16.67
C GLU A 73 -9.75 5.99 -15.81
N GLY A 74 -9.97 7.25 -16.22
CA GLY A 74 -10.82 8.19 -15.49
C GLY A 74 -10.16 8.84 -14.26
N LEU A 75 -8.94 8.44 -13.89
CA LEU A 75 -8.18 9.06 -12.80
C LEU A 75 -7.36 10.25 -13.32
N GLY A 76 -7.98 11.42 -13.39
CA GLY A 76 -7.35 12.66 -13.85
C GLY A 76 -6.74 13.50 -12.72
N LYS A 77 -5.82 14.41 -13.09
CA LYS A 77 -5.16 15.34 -12.15
C LYS A 77 -6.15 16.12 -11.29
N ASP A 78 -7.12 16.80 -11.91
CA ASP A 78 -8.12 17.60 -11.19
C ASP A 78 -8.95 16.75 -10.22
N LEU A 79 -9.27 15.51 -10.60
CA LEU A 79 -10.01 14.61 -9.73
C LEU A 79 -9.20 14.25 -8.49
N VAL A 80 -7.91 13.92 -8.68
CA VAL A 80 -7.01 13.58 -7.58
C VAL A 80 -6.76 14.78 -6.68
N GLU A 81 -6.46 15.96 -7.22
CA GLU A 81 -6.23 17.17 -6.42
C GLU A 81 -7.46 17.56 -5.60
N ASN A 82 -8.66 17.48 -6.19
CA ASN A 82 -9.89 17.69 -5.45
C ASN A 82 -10.08 16.65 -4.34
N ALA A 83 -9.77 15.36 -4.60
CA ALA A 83 -9.84 14.33 -3.57
C ALA A 83 -8.85 14.59 -2.42
N LEU A 84 -7.61 14.96 -2.72
CA LEU A 84 -6.57 15.34 -1.76
C LEU A 84 -6.94 16.57 -0.94
N SER A 85 -7.70 17.51 -1.52
CA SER A 85 -8.25 18.67 -0.78
C SER A 85 -9.37 18.32 0.20
N GLY A 86 -9.92 17.10 0.12
CA GLY A 86 -11.02 16.62 0.97
C GLY A 86 -12.40 16.67 0.31
N ASN A 87 -12.50 16.86 -1.00
CA ASN A 87 -13.78 16.84 -1.70
C ASN A 87 -14.37 15.41 -1.72
N GLU A 88 -15.44 15.18 -0.97
CA GLU A 88 -16.03 13.84 -0.80
C GLU A 88 -16.46 13.17 -2.12
N LYS A 89 -17.01 13.94 -3.07
CA LYS A 89 -17.40 13.39 -4.39
C LYS A 89 -16.19 12.89 -5.16
N SER A 90 -15.10 13.66 -5.11
CA SER A 90 -13.85 13.31 -5.77
C SER A 90 -13.19 12.11 -5.08
N ILE A 91 -13.18 12.09 -3.74
CA ILE A 91 -12.71 10.93 -2.95
C ILE A 91 -13.49 9.67 -3.36
N SER A 92 -14.82 9.74 -3.34
CA SER A 92 -15.68 8.60 -3.71
C SER A 92 -15.38 8.09 -5.12
N LYS A 93 -15.17 9.00 -6.07
CA LYS A 93 -14.89 8.61 -7.44
C LYS A 93 -13.50 8.01 -7.61
N VAL A 94 -12.47 8.56 -6.95
CA VAL A 94 -11.12 7.95 -6.91
C VAL A 94 -11.19 6.55 -6.30
N GLN A 95 -11.89 6.40 -5.17
CA GLN A 95 -12.04 5.10 -4.50
C GLN A 95 -12.72 4.05 -5.39
N SER A 96 -13.81 4.39 -6.07
CA SER A 96 -14.49 3.50 -7.02
C SER A 96 -13.58 3.10 -8.18
N ILE A 97 -12.83 4.04 -8.77
CA ILE A 97 -11.88 3.71 -9.86
C ILE A 97 -10.82 2.71 -9.37
N LEU A 98 -10.29 2.92 -8.16
CA LEU A 98 -9.24 2.07 -7.61
C LEU A 98 -9.77 0.69 -7.15
N GLU A 99 -10.98 0.62 -6.60
CA GLU A 99 -11.62 -0.62 -6.16
C GLU A 99 -12.04 -1.50 -7.34
N GLU A 100 -12.47 -0.90 -8.45
CA GLU A 100 -12.91 -1.61 -9.66
C GLU A 100 -11.76 -1.96 -10.63
N TYR A 101 -10.56 -1.44 -10.38
CA TYR A 101 -9.41 -1.68 -11.25
C TYR A 101 -9.02 -3.16 -11.27
N ASN A 102 -8.70 -3.66 -12.47
CA ASN A 102 -8.17 -5.00 -12.66
C ASN A 102 -7.26 -5.02 -13.88
N ASP A 103 -6.25 -5.88 -13.81
CA ASP A 103 -5.38 -6.20 -14.94
C ASP A 103 -4.77 -7.61 -14.77
N GLU A 104 -3.69 -7.90 -15.49
CA GLU A 104 -3.01 -9.20 -15.43
C GLU A 104 -2.29 -9.48 -14.09
N ASN A 105 -2.03 -8.47 -13.27
CA ASN A 105 -1.31 -8.60 -12.00
C ASN A 105 -2.23 -8.48 -10.78
N ILE A 106 -3.37 -7.79 -10.89
CA ILE A 106 -4.34 -7.63 -9.78
C ILE A 106 -5.79 -7.84 -10.23
N ASP A 107 -6.54 -8.64 -9.47
CA ASP A 107 -7.94 -9.03 -9.75
C ASP A 107 -8.97 -8.45 -8.77
N HIS A 108 -8.53 -7.82 -7.69
CA HIS A 108 -9.37 -7.29 -6.61
C HIS A 108 -9.20 -5.80 -6.35
N GLY A 109 -8.67 -5.05 -7.32
CA GLY A 109 -8.42 -3.61 -7.19
C GLY A 109 -7.23 -3.29 -6.28
N PHE A 110 -7.09 -1.99 -5.98
CA PHE A 110 -6.08 -1.49 -5.06
C PHE A 110 -6.64 -1.44 -3.62
N ASP A 111 -5.76 -1.56 -2.63
CA ASP A 111 -6.07 -1.18 -1.24
C ASP A 111 -6.23 0.34 -1.09
N GLY A 112 -5.63 1.10 -2.01
CA GLY A 112 -5.81 2.55 -2.10
C GLY A 112 -4.68 3.26 -2.84
N MET A 113 -4.63 4.57 -2.63
CA MET A 113 -3.67 5.48 -3.24
C MET A 113 -2.77 6.11 -2.18
N LEU A 114 -1.48 6.19 -2.50
CA LEU A 114 -0.52 7.06 -1.81
C LEU A 114 -0.15 8.21 -2.75
N SER A 115 -0.32 9.45 -2.31
CA SER A 115 0.20 10.61 -3.03
C SER A 115 1.50 11.08 -2.38
N LEU A 116 2.60 11.08 -3.14
CA LEU A 116 3.92 11.48 -2.66
C LEU A 116 4.29 12.84 -3.25
N GLU A 117 4.78 13.72 -2.41
CA GLU A 117 5.20 15.08 -2.79
C GLU A 117 6.46 15.47 -2.03
N MET A 118 7.40 16.10 -2.73
CA MET A 118 8.65 16.59 -2.17
C MET A 118 8.64 18.12 -2.13
N GLU A 119 8.79 18.68 -0.94
CA GLU A 119 8.97 20.12 -0.73
C GLU A 119 10.32 20.37 -0.05
N GLY A 120 11.34 20.71 -0.85
CA GLY A 120 12.70 20.90 -0.37
C GLY A 120 13.32 19.60 0.16
N ASP A 121 13.40 19.46 1.48
CA ASP A 121 13.93 18.28 2.17
C ASP A 121 12.85 17.43 2.86
N ILE A 122 11.58 17.84 2.74
CA ILE A 122 10.44 17.22 3.40
C ILE A 122 9.64 16.43 2.37
N MET A 123 9.52 15.13 2.59
CA MET A 123 8.59 14.30 1.85
C MET A 123 7.26 14.22 2.59
N SER A 124 6.19 14.42 1.85
CA SER A 124 4.81 14.24 2.30
C SER A 124 4.21 13.00 1.64
N VAL A 125 3.46 12.21 2.41
CA VAL A 125 2.64 11.11 1.91
C VAL A 125 1.20 11.35 2.33
N PHE A 126 0.30 11.45 1.35
CA PHE A 126 -1.13 11.44 1.61
C PHE A 126 -1.69 10.04 1.37
N SER A 127 -2.45 9.55 2.33
CA SER A 127 -3.05 8.22 2.32
C SER A 127 -4.54 8.29 2.01
N LEU A 128 -4.99 7.58 0.98
CA LEU A 128 -6.40 7.43 0.63
C LEU A 128 -6.75 5.94 0.40
N PRO A 129 -7.31 5.23 1.40
CA PRO A 129 -7.75 3.84 1.24
C PRO A 129 -9.01 3.76 0.35
N THR A 130 -9.29 2.61 -0.26
CA THR A 130 -10.47 2.44 -1.13
C THR A 130 -11.80 2.35 -0.37
N LYS A 131 -11.86 1.66 0.77
CA LYS A 131 -13.14 1.23 1.36
C LYS A 131 -13.82 2.20 2.35
N LYS A 132 -13.39 3.46 2.45
CA LYS A 132 -14.08 4.43 3.32
C LYS A 132 -13.91 5.87 2.88
N LEU A 133 -15.03 6.59 2.77
CA LEU A 133 -15.07 8.02 2.54
C LEU A 133 -14.49 8.79 3.72
N ILE A 134 -13.20 9.06 3.66
CA ILE A 134 -12.45 9.84 4.64
C ILE A 134 -11.53 10.81 3.94
N LYS A 135 -11.32 11.95 4.60
CA LYS A 135 -10.32 12.90 4.15
C LYS A 135 -8.94 12.23 4.15
N PRO A 136 -8.14 12.37 3.08
CA PRO A 136 -6.78 11.88 3.05
C PRO A 136 -5.96 12.39 4.24
N LEU A 137 -5.19 11.50 4.85
CA LEU A 137 -4.28 11.85 5.94
C LEU A 137 -2.89 12.15 5.40
N LYS A 138 -2.31 13.28 5.81
CA LYS A 138 -0.95 13.69 5.45
C LYS A 138 0.03 13.24 6.53
N PHE A 139 1.07 12.55 6.11
CA PHE A 139 2.24 12.21 6.90
C PHE A 139 3.45 12.93 6.30
N THR A 140 4.41 13.34 7.13
CA THR A 140 5.57 14.09 6.65
C THR A 140 6.84 13.65 7.35
N ALA A 141 7.94 13.58 6.63
CA ALA A 141 9.26 13.35 7.20
C ALA A 141 10.34 14.17 6.48
N ASN A 142 11.34 14.66 7.22
CA ASN A 142 12.54 15.24 6.63
C ASN A 142 13.49 14.12 6.19
N ILE A 143 13.73 13.99 4.89
CA ILE A 143 14.49 12.88 4.29
C ILE A 143 15.92 13.29 3.85
N THR A 144 16.58 14.20 4.57
CA THR A 144 17.98 14.59 4.29
C THR A 144 18.99 13.45 4.50
N THR A 145 18.95 12.85 5.69
CA THR A 145 19.82 11.75 6.13
C THR A 145 19.03 10.45 6.29
N ASN A 146 19.69 9.30 6.09
CA ASN A 146 19.06 7.97 6.13
C ASN A 146 17.77 7.91 5.30
N LYS A 147 17.84 8.45 4.07
CA LYS A 147 16.70 8.60 3.14
C LYS A 147 15.79 7.38 3.11
N THR A 148 16.37 6.21 2.88
CA THR A 148 15.65 4.95 2.78
C THR A 148 14.94 4.56 4.08
N GLU A 149 15.63 4.60 5.22
CA GLU A 149 15.04 4.25 6.52
C GLU A 149 13.88 5.19 6.88
N LYS A 150 14.04 6.49 6.65
CA LYS A 150 12.99 7.48 6.93
C LYS A 150 11.81 7.33 5.99
N LEU A 151 12.05 7.05 4.72
CA LEU A 151 10.99 6.79 3.75
C LEU A 151 10.23 5.50 4.08
N ASP A 152 10.94 4.43 4.44
CA ASP A 152 10.33 3.17 4.88
C ASP A 152 9.40 3.37 6.08
N LYS A 153 9.88 4.15 7.08
CA LYS A 153 9.06 4.53 8.24
C LYS A 153 7.85 5.36 7.83
N LEU A 154 8.04 6.39 7.00
CA LEU A 154 6.98 7.27 6.53
C LEU A 154 5.88 6.49 5.79
N LEU A 155 6.27 5.57 4.91
CA LEU A 155 5.35 4.70 4.18
C LEU A 155 4.59 3.77 5.14
N CYS A 156 5.30 3.10 6.04
CA CYS A 156 4.68 2.23 7.05
C CYS A 156 3.65 2.97 7.92
N GLU A 157 4.00 4.17 8.42
CA GLU A 157 3.08 4.99 9.21
C GLU A 157 1.88 5.45 8.37
N SER A 158 2.10 5.84 7.12
CA SER A 158 1.05 6.28 6.21
C SER A 158 0.03 5.17 5.89
N LEU A 159 0.46 3.92 5.85
CA LEU A 159 -0.38 2.76 5.58
C LEU A 159 -1.21 2.32 6.78
N SER A 160 -0.94 2.84 7.98
CA SER A 160 -1.75 2.54 9.16
C SER A 160 -3.24 2.83 8.97
N TYR A 161 -3.56 3.72 8.04
CA TYR A 161 -4.92 4.10 7.70
C TYR A 161 -5.67 3.05 6.86
N PHE A 162 -4.94 2.15 6.22
CA PHE A 162 -5.47 1.08 5.37
C PHE A 162 -5.84 -0.14 6.22
N ASP A 163 -5.18 -0.35 7.35
CA ASP A 163 -5.33 -1.53 8.22
C ASP A 163 -6.76 -1.86 8.64
N SER A 164 -7.60 -0.83 8.85
CA SER A 164 -8.99 -1.05 9.24
C SER A 164 -9.84 -1.67 8.11
N TYR A 165 -9.30 -1.74 6.89
CA TYR A 165 -9.99 -2.12 5.66
C TYR A 165 -9.24 -3.18 4.85
N PHE A 166 -8.00 -3.48 5.24
CA PHE A 166 -7.16 -4.48 4.58
C PHE A 166 -7.75 -5.88 4.77
N SER A 167 -7.95 -6.59 3.66
CA SER A 167 -8.41 -7.98 3.64
C SER A 167 -7.44 -8.79 2.75
N PRO A 168 -6.47 -9.50 3.35
CA PRO A 168 -5.53 -10.33 2.61
C PRO A 168 -6.20 -11.57 2.00
#